data_AF-K8MYX9-F1
#
_entry.id   AF-K8MYX9-F1
#
_cell.length_a   1.000
_cell.length_b   1.000
_cell.length_c   1.000
_cell.angle_alpha   90.00
_cell.angle_beta   90.00
_cell.angle_gamma   90.00
#
_symmetry.space_group_name_H-M   'P 1'
#
loop_
_entity.id
_entity.type
_entity.pdbx_description
1 polymer ?
#
loop_
_entity_poly.entity_id
_entity_poly.type
_entity_poly.pdbx_seq_one_letter_code
_entity_poly.pdbx_strand_id
1 'polypeptide(L)'
;SESVSASESASASESVSASQSVSTSVSISESLSTSTSLSTSVSASASNSSSNSESEKPQGEVIITYIRENDGKEIKVQRQDTPKSDYNTPYDTTENDEQPKYIEFEGKKYERVPAGDYPVGKVDSEGHLETSDPIKGKVEKPVSKITYVYKEVKEEPAQPKGNVYVHYVDTEGNKIKESVTDEKDQPVDKDYDTVVDNRPQ
;
A
#
# COMPACT_ATOMS: atom_id res chain seq x y z
N SER A 1 -56.00 13.87 42.25
CA SER A 1 -56.12 14.66 41.02
C SER A 1 -54.71 14.83 40.48
N GLU A 2 -54.32 14.42 39.28
CA GLU A 2 -55.10 13.92 38.13
C GLU A 2 -54.39 12.75 37.40
N SER A 3 -55.14 12.00 36.60
CA SER A 3 -54.70 11.19 35.44
C SER A 3 -54.19 12.11 34.31
N VAL A 4 -53.41 11.77 33.29
CA VAL A 4 -53.47 10.77 32.19
C VAL A 4 -52.11 10.83 31.43
N SER A 5 -51.66 9.94 30.53
CA SER A 5 -51.99 8.56 30.12
C SER A 5 -50.77 7.99 29.36
N ALA A 6 -50.85 6.75 28.84
CA ALA A 6 -49.75 6.11 28.08
C ALA A 6 -49.75 6.42 26.57
N SER A 7 -48.59 6.23 25.93
CA SER A 7 -48.50 5.87 24.51
C SER A 7 -47.43 4.80 24.29
N GLU A 8 -47.86 3.60 23.91
CA GLU A 8 -47.02 2.55 23.32
C GLU A 8 -46.52 2.97 21.94
N SER A 9 -45.36 2.45 21.53
CA SER A 9 -45.09 2.01 20.16
C SER A 9 -43.75 1.27 20.12
N ALA A 10 -43.80 -0.06 20.10
CA ALA A 10 -42.65 -0.86 19.71
C ALA A 10 -42.61 -1.00 18.18
N SER A 11 -41.46 -0.79 17.56
CA SER A 11 -41.17 -1.25 16.21
C SER A 11 -39.79 -1.88 16.18
N ALA A 12 -39.76 -3.21 16.21
CA ALA A 12 -38.59 -3.97 15.80
C ALA A 12 -38.59 -4.06 14.27
N SER A 13 -37.50 -3.67 13.64
CA SER A 13 -37.30 -3.79 12.20
C SER A 13 -36.21 -4.82 11.93
N GLU A 14 -36.60 -6.04 11.63
CA GLU A 14 -35.70 -7.06 11.09
C GLU A 14 -35.28 -6.70 9.66
N SER A 15 -34.02 -6.92 9.30
CA SER A 15 -33.61 -7.33 7.94
C SER A 15 -32.12 -7.68 7.90
N VAL A 16 -31.81 -8.97 8.07
CA VAL A 16 -30.49 -9.53 7.75
C VAL A 16 -30.44 -9.88 6.27
N SER A 17 -29.76 -9.05 5.45
CA SER A 17 -29.43 -9.41 4.08
C SER A 17 -28.09 -10.14 4.02
N ALA A 18 -28.15 -11.47 4.11
CA ALA A 18 -27.01 -12.34 3.80
C ALA A 18 -26.94 -12.59 2.28
N SER A 19 -26.12 -11.81 1.57
CA SER A 19 -25.85 -12.02 0.15
C SER A 19 -24.70 -13.01 -0.04
N GLN A 20 -25.02 -14.30 -0.13
CA GLN A 20 -24.06 -15.31 -0.57
C GLN A 20 -23.85 -15.21 -2.10
N SER A 21 -22.67 -14.78 -2.53
CA SER A 21 -22.24 -14.88 -3.94
C SER A 21 -21.31 -16.08 -4.12
N VAL A 22 -21.87 -17.23 -4.48
CA VAL A 22 -21.09 -18.39 -4.96
C VAL A 22 -20.85 -18.20 -6.45
N SER A 23 -19.64 -17.80 -6.83
CA SER A 23 -19.22 -17.72 -8.24
C SER A 23 -18.51 -18.99 -8.66
N THR A 24 -19.28 -20.02 -9.02
CA THR A 24 -18.78 -21.08 -9.90
C THR A 24 -18.66 -20.53 -11.31
N SER A 25 -17.44 -20.35 -11.83
CA SER A 25 -17.20 -20.17 -13.26
C SER A 25 -16.57 -21.43 -13.85
N VAL A 26 -17.20 -21.90 -14.92
CA VAL A 26 -16.87 -23.15 -15.63
C VAL A 26 -15.63 -22.95 -16.51
N SER A 27 -14.80 -23.99 -16.57
CA SER A 27 -13.68 -24.09 -17.53
C SER A 27 -14.20 -24.03 -18.96
N ILE A 28 -13.78 -23.02 -19.73
CA ILE A 28 -13.99 -22.98 -21.19
C ILE A 28 -12.63 -23.06 -21.86
N SER A 29 -12.28 -24.26 -22.32
CA SER A 29 -11.08 -24.50 -23.12
C SER A 29 -11.42 -24.32 -24.61
N GLU A 30 -11.16 -23.14 -25.16
CA GLU A 30 -11.21 -22.94 -26.62
C GLU A 30 -9.81 -23.15 -27.24
N SER A 31 -9.66 -24.29 -27.91
CA SER A 31 -8.52 -24.59 -28.77
C SER A 31 -8.84 -24.17 -30.20
N LEU A 32 -8.00 -23.35 -30.86
CA LEU A 32 -7.84 -23.33 -32.31
C LEU A 32 -6.69 -22.43 -32.77
N SER A 33 -5.64 -23.04 -33.33
CA SER A 33 -4.98 -22.56 -34.55
C SER A 33 -4.10 -23.64 -35.15
N THR A 34 -4.51 -24.09 -36.33
CA THR A 34 -3.86 -25.11 -37.16
C THR A 34 -2.77 -24.52 -38.06
N SER A 35 -1.73 -25.28 -38.43
CA SER A 35 -1.45 -25.58 -39.84
C SER A 35 -0.28 -26.56 -40.09
N THR A 36 -0.54 -27.54 -40.97
CA THR A 36 0.32 -27.91 -42.12
C THR A 36 1.77 -28.34 -41.82
N SER A 37 2.07 -29.60 -41.48
CA SER A 37 2.10 -30.83 -42.33
C SER A 37 3.40 -31.09 -43.09
N LEU A 38 3.99 -32.27 -42.93
CA LEU A 38 4.45 -33.16 -44.02
C LEU A 38 4.92 -34.50 -43.44
N SER A 39 4.45 -35.60 -44.03
CA SER A 39 4.69 -36.97 -43.57
C SER A 39 5.84 -37.65 -44.31
N THR A 40 6.72 -38.34 -43.59
CA THR A 40 7.56 -39.42 -44.17
C THR A 40 7.68 -40.63 -43.24
N SER A 41 7.21 -41.77 -43.77
CA SER A 41 7.62 -43.16 -43.56
C SER A 41 8.32 -43.62 -42.26
N VAL A 42 7.77 -44.70 -41.71
CA VAL A 42 8.38 -45.66 -40.79
C VAL A 42 9.84 -46.02 -41.10
N SER A 43 10.66 -46.11 -40.05
CA SER A 43 11.81 -47.00 -39.97
C SER A 43 12.03 -47.39 -38.51
N ALA A 44 11.71 -48.64 -38.18
CA ALA A 44 12.04 -49.19 -36.87
C ALA A 44 13.54 -49.51 -36.84
N SER A 45 14.30 -48.76 -36.05
CA SER A 45 15.63 -49.15 -35.59
C SER A 45 15.70 -48.94 -34.09
N ALA A 46 15.86 -50.03 -33.36
CA ALA A 46 16.18 -49.99 -31.94
C ALA A 46 17.58 -49.41 -31.76
N SER A 47 17.63 -48.10 -31.57
CA SER A 47 18.83 -47.39 -31.14
C SER A 47 18.78 -47.24 -29.63
N ASN A 48 19.83 -47.66 -28.93
CA ASN A 48 20.02 -47.33 -27.52
C ASN A 48 20.05 -45.81 -27.37
N SER A 49 18.90 -45.21 -27.03
CA SER A 49 18.89 -43.89 -26.43
C SER A 49 19.39 -44.09 -25.00
N SER A 50 20.71 -44.03 -24.84
CA SER A 50 21.32 -43.77 -23.53
C SER A 50 20.59 -42.59 -22.95
N SER A 51 19.84 -42.80 -21.87
CA SER A 51 19.15 -41.74 -21.17
C SER A 51 20.21 -40.78 -20.64
N ASN A 52 20.50 -39.72 -21.40
CA ASN A 52 21.20 -38.56 -20.86
C ASN A 52 20.22 -37.89 -19.91
N SER A 53 20.12 -38.44 -18.70
CA SER A 53 19.51 -37.80 -17.55
C SER A 53 20.44 -36.67 -17.18
N GLU A 54 20.39 -35.62 -17.99
CA GLU A 54 21.08 -34.36 -17.74
C GLU A 54 20.49 -33.84 -16.43
N SER A 55 21.27 -33.95 -15.35
CA SER A 55 20.84 -33.50 -14.04
C SER A 55 20.72 -31.99 -14.09
N GLU A 56 19.50 -31.51 -14.37
CA GLU A 56 19.10 -30.12 -14.18
C GLU A 56 19.69 -29.63 -12.86
N LYS A 57 20.56 -28.63 -12.94
CA LYS A 57 21.20 -28.10 -11.74
C LYS A 57 20.14 -27.50 -10.85
N PRO A 58 20.28 -27.58 -9.52
CA PRO A 58 19.35 -26.89 -8.64
C PRO A 58 19.39 -25.39 -8.92
N GLN A 59 18.23 -24.84 -9.24
CA GLN A 59 17.99 -23.43 -9.51
C GLN A 59 17.03 -22.87 -8.46
N GLY A 60 17.19 -21.57 -8.16
CA GLY A 60 16.30 -20.85 -7.27
C GLY A 60 16.17 -19.39 -7.65
N GLU A 61 15.26 -18.70 -6.98
CA GLU A 61 14.99 -17.28 -7.22
C GLU A 61 14.91 -16.46 -5.92
N VAL A 62 15.16 -15.17 -6.04
CA VAL A 62 15.17 -14.21 -4.93
C VAL A 62 14.02 -13.23 -5.11
N ILE A 63 13.09 -13.23 -4.15
CA ILE A 63 11.86 -12.46 -4.18
C ILE A 63 11.82 -11.48 -3.02
N ILE A 64 11.53 -10.22 -3.33
CA ILE A 64 11.45 -9.11 -2.39
C ILE A 64 9.99 -8.73 -2.16
N THR A 65 9.60 -8.69 -0.89
CA THR A 65 8.24 -8.39 -0.44
C THR A 65 8.20 -7.14 0.43
N TYR A 66 7.12 -6.36 0.33
CA TYR A 66 6.95 -5.09 1.03
C TYR A 66 5.68 -5.14 1.86
N ILE A 67 5.79 -5.17 3.19
CA ILE A 67 4.65 -5.38 4.11
C ILE A 67 4.41 -4.21 5.05
N ARG A 68 3.16 -4.07 5.52
CA ARG A 68 2.83 -3.15 6.62
C ARG A 68 3.28 -3.70 7.97
N GLU A 69 3.82 -2.82 8.81
CA GLU A 69 4.23 -3.13 10.18
C GLU A 69 3.10 -3.72 11.05
N ASN A 70 1.84 -3.32 10.78
CA ASN A 70 0.71 -3.54 11.68
C ASN A 70 -0.03 -4.86 11.41
N ASP A 71 -0.10 -5.32 10.16
CA ASP A 71 -0.89 -6.49 9.75
C ASP A 71 -0.18 -7.41 8.74
N GLY A 72 1.09 -7.13 8.39
CA GLY A 72 1.88 -7.95 7.48
C GLY A 72 1.36 -8.02 6.04
N LYS A 73 0.36 -7.22 5.66
CA LYS A 73 -0.18 -7.23 4.29
C LYS A 73 0.76 -6.53 3.32
N GLU A 74 0.81 -7.05 2.10
CA GLU A 74 1.65 -6.51 1.03
C GLU A 74 1.10 -5.16 0.52
N ILE A 75 1.99 -4.18 0.34
CA ILE A 75 1.65 -2.81 -0.12
C ILE A 75 2.31 -2.43 -1.45
N LYS A 76 3.02 -3.36 -2.07
CA LYS A 76 3.64 -3.18 -3.38
C LYS A 76 3.83 -4.55 -4.00
N VAL A 77 3.65 -4.64 -5.32
CA VAL A 77 3.90 -5.86 -6.08
C VAL A 77 5.33 -6.35 -5.77
N GLN A 78 5.45 -7.63 -5.45
CA GLN A 78 6.72 -8.28 -5.16
C GLN A 78 7.70 -8.06 -6.33
N ARG A 79 9.00 -7.89 -6.01
CA ARG A 79 10.05 -7.80 -7.03
C ARG A 79 10.90 -9.06 -7.04
N GLN A 80 11.48 -9.35 -8.20
CA GLN A 80 12.42 -10.43 -8.40
C GLN A 80 13.79 -9.79 -8.63
N ASP A 81 14.73 -10.06 -7.73
CA ASP A 81 16.12 -9.58 -7.80
C ASP A 81 16.93 -10.55 -8.69
N THR A 82 17.00 -11.82 -8.27
CA THR A 82 17.72 -12.89 -8.97
C THR A 82 16.71 -13.89 -9.55
N PRO A 83 16.46 -13.88 -10.87
CA PRO A 83 15.53 -14.80 -11.51
C PRO A 83 16.17 -16.17 -11.78
N LYS A 84 15.50 -17.25 -11.35
CA LYS A 84 15.77 -18.67 -11.68
C LYS A 84 17.24 -18.99 -12.02
N SER A 85 18.12 -18.68 -11.10
CA SER A 85 19.56 -18.79 -11.28
C SER A 85 20.13 -20.05 -10.63
N ASP A 86 21.25 -20.54 -11.15
CA ASP A 86 21.99 -21.67 -10.57
C ASP A 86 22.27 -21.41 -9.07
N TYR A 87 22.19 -22.45 -8.23
CA TYR A 87 22.59 -22.33 -6.83
C TYR A 87 24.05 -21.84 -6.69
N ASN A 88 24.30 -21.09 -5.63
CA ASN A 88 25.51 -20.29 -5.35
C ASN A 88 25.64 -18.98 -6.13
N THR A 89 24.71 -18.63 -7.02
CA THR A 89 24.63 -17.27 -7.61
C THR A 89 24.50 -16.24 -6.48
N PRO A 90 25.35 -15.21 -6.41
CA PRO A 90 25.26 -14.15 -5.40
C PRO A 90 24.08 -13.22 -5.70
N TYR A 91 23.48 -12.65 -4.65
CA TYR A 91 22.40 -11.67 -4.75
C TYR A 91 22.55 -10.52 -3.75
N ASP A 92 21.96 -9.37 -4.06
CA ASP A 92 22.08 -8.14 -3.25
C ASP A 92 20.84 -7.23 -3.42
N THR A 93 19.85 -7.41 -2.54
CA THR A 93 18.57 -6.67 -2.61
C THR A 93 18.68 -5.20 -2.20
N THR A 94 19.91 -4.67 -2.06
CA THR A 94 20.15 -3.24 -1.76
C THR A 94 20.35 -2.39 -3.00
N GLU A 95 20.46 -3.00 -4.18
CA GLU A 95 20.63 -2.34 -5.47
C GLU A 95 19.28 -1.95 -6.14
N ASN A 96 19.33 -1.39 -7.35
CA ASN A 96 18.21 -1.25 -8.31
C ASN A 96 16.88 -0.65 -7.76
N ASP A 97 16.94 0.24 -6.76
CA ASP A 97 15.77 0.80 -6.06
C ASP A 97 14.78 -0.27 -5.55
N GLU A 98 15.32 -1.42 -5.14
CA GLU A 98 14.57 -2.58 -4.65
C GLU A 98 14.10 -2.46 -3.22
N GLN A 99 14.66 -1.52 -2.46
CA GLN A 99 14.30 -1.23 -1.07
C GLN A 99 13.92 0.26 -0.91
N PRO A 100 12.85 0.73 -1.59
CA PRO A 100 12.52 2.16 -1.65
C PRO A 100 12.21 2.73 -0.26
N LYS A 101 12.60 3.98 0.00
CA LYS A 101 12.30 4.62 1.29
C LYS A 101 10.79 4.85 1.50
N TYR A 102 10.06 5.15 0.42
CA TYR A 102 8.62 5.40 0.43
C TYR A 102 7.88 4.53 -0.58
N ILE A 103 6.65 4.13 -0.21
CA ILE A 103 5.71 3.41 -1.08
C ILE A 103 4.37 4.13 -1.02
N GLU A 104 3.71 4.30 -2.16
CA GLU A 104 2.32 4.76 -2.24
C GLU A 104 1.41 3.57 -2.57
N PHE A 105 0.38 3.36 -1.76
CA PHE A 105 -0.54 2.23 -1.87
C PHE A 105 -1.91 2.61 -1.33
N GLU A 106 -2.99 2.31 -2.06
CA GLU A 106 -4.38 2.67 -1.69
C GLU A 106 -4.56 4.18 -1.37
N GLY A 107 -3.80 5.06 -2.04
CA GLY A 107 -3.82 6.51 -1.78
C GLY A 107 -3.14 6.94 -0.47
N LYS A 108 -2.52 6.02 0.26
CA LYS A 108 -1.73 6.27 1.47
C LYS A 108 -0.24 6.23 1.15
N LYS A 109 0.55 7.04 1.87
CA LYS A 109 2.01 7.00 1.84
C LYS A 109 2.53 6.14 3.00
N TYR A 110 3.50 5.30 2.70
CA TYR A 110 4.19 4.46 3.67
C TYR A 110 5.68 4.76 3.66
N GLU A 111 6.34 4.75 4.81
CA GLU A 111 7.78 4.92 4.98
C GLU A 111 8.39 3.63 5.53
N ARG A 112 9.57 3.24 5.03
CA ARG A 112 10.31 2.10 5.55
C ARG A 112 10.66 2.32 7.03
N VAL A 113 10.42 1.32 7.87
CA VAL A 113 10.65 1.47 9.31
C VAL A 113 12.15 1.45 9.67
N PRO A 114 12.58 2.13 10.74
CA PRO A 114 13.91 1.93 11.33
C PRO A 114 13.96 0.59 12.11
N ALA A 115 15.13 0.26 12.66
CA ALA A 115 15.29 -0.90 13.53
C ALA A 115 14.34 -0.85 14.75
N GLY A 116 13.73 -1.98 15.09
CA GLY A 116 12.79 -2.06 16.21
C GLY A 116 11.99 -3.35 16.30
N ASP A 117 11.16 -3.44 17.34
CA ASP A 117 10.18 -4.50 17.55
C ASP A 117 8.80 -4.05 17.03
N TYR A 118 8.31 -4.71 15.97
CA TYR A 118 7.04 -4.42 15.31
C TYR A 118 6.05 -5.59 15.47
N PRO A 119 4.73 -5.39 15.26
CA PRO A 119 3.75 -6.49 15.29
C PRO A 119 4.06 -7.65 14.34
N VAL A 120 4.76 -7.39 13.23
CA VAL A 120 5.24 -8.40 12.27
C VAL A 120 6.53 -9.12 12.69
N GLY A 121 7.26 -8.60 13.68
CA GLY A 121 8.53 -9.14 14.16
C GLY A 121 9.63 -8.08 14.36
N LYS A 122 10.86 -8.55 14.62
CA LYS A 122 12.04 -7.70 14.70
C LYS A 122 12.49 -7.23 13.33
N VAL A 123 12.90 -5.97 13.26
CA VAL A 123 13.37 -5.31 12.05
C VAL A 123 14.73 -4.66 12.31
N ASP A 124 15.63 -4.76 11.34
CA ASP A 124 16.99 -4.21 11.38
C ASP A 124 17.08 -2.73 10.92
N SER A 125 18.30 -2.19 10.84
CA SER A 125 18.54 -0.80 10.41
C SER A 125 18.20 -0.52 8.94
N GLU A 126 18.10 -1.56 8.12
CA GLU A 126 17.75 -1.49 6.71
C GLU A 126 16.24 -1.62 6.49
N GLY A 127 15.46 -1.81 7.57
CA GLY A 127 14.01 -2.02 7.49
C GLY A 127 13.64 -3.45 7.07
N HIS A 128 14.59 -4.38 7.13
CA HIS A 128 14.41 -5.80 6.80
C HIS A 128 13.91 -6.58 8.02
N LEU A 129 12.98 -7.50 7.80
CA LEU A 129 12.42 -8.37 8.81
C LEU A 129 13.39 -9.51 9.12
N GLU A 130 13.94 -9.58 10.33
CA GLU A 130 14.98 -10.54 10.75
C GLU A 130 14.58 -12.02 10.59
N THR A 131 13.28 -12.31 10.52
CA THR A 131 12.75 -13.67 10.32
C THR A 131 12.65 -14.08 8.84
N SER A 132 12.97 -13.16 7.92
CA SER A 132 13.04 -13.40 6.47
C SER A 132 14.49 -13.59 6.01
N ASP A 133 14.71 -13.98 4.76
CA ASP A 133 16.06 -14.29 4.27
C ASP A 133 16.96 -13.05 4.25
N PRO A 134 18.29 -13.19 4.45
CA PRO A 134 19.22 -12.06 4.46
C PRO A 134 19.12 -11.18 3.20
N ILE A 135 19.32 -9.87 3.34
CA ILE A 135 19.30 -8.92 2.21
C ILE A 135 20.42 -9.12 1.17
N LYS A 136 21.47 -9.86 1.53
CA LYS A 136 22.60 -10.23 0.66
C LYS A 136 23.00 -11.66 0.94
N GLY A 137 23.36 -12.42 -0.10
CA GLY A 137 23.76 -13.80 0.10
C GLY A 137 24.00 -14.55 -1.19
N LYS A 138 23.66 -15.84 -1.19
CA LYS A 138 23.68 -16.72 -2.35
C LYS A 138 22.38 -17.49 -2.48
N VAL A 139 22.00 -17.84 -3.70
CA VAL A 139 20.87 -18.75 -3.96
C VAL A 139 21.20 -20.14 -3.43
N GLU A 140 20.62 -20.53 -2.30
CA GLU A 140 20.87 -21.82 -1.63
C GLU A 140 19.60 -22.69 -1.48
N LYS A 141 18.44 -22.16 -1.92
CA LYS A 141 17.13 -22.81 -1.84
C LYS A 141 16.24 -22.37 -3.00
N PRO A 142 15.09 -23.06 -3.27
CA PRO A 142 14.30 -22.80 -4.48
C PRO A 142 13.70 -21.39 -4.56
N VAL A 143 13.31 -20.83 -3.42
CA VAL A 143 12.81 -19.44 -3.30
C VAL A 143 13.36 -18.84 -2.02
N SER A 144 14.14 -17.76 -2.14
CA SER A 144 14.51 -16.87 -1.03
C SER A 144 13.52 -15.71 -0.98
N LYS A 145 12.95 -15.44 0.21
CA LYS A 145 11.97 -14.37 0.43
C LYS A 145 12.54 -13.35 1.41
N ILE A 146 12.92 -12.19 0.88
CA ILE A 146 13.42 -11.04 1.62
C ILE A 146 12.24 -10.10 1.87
N THR A 147 12.03 -9.65 3.11
CA THR A 147 10.86 -8.84 3.47
C THR A 147 11.24 -7.51 4.10
N TYR A 148 10.80 -6.42 3.50
CA TYR A 148 10.95 -5.06 4.03
C TYR A 148 9.65 -4.56 4.67
N VAL A 149 9.75 -3.87 5.80
CA VAL A 149 8.63 -3.44 6.64
C VAL A 149 8.41 -1.93 6.57
N TYR A 150 7.14 -1.52 6.49
CA TYR A 150 6.74 -0.13 6.29
C TYR A 150 5.62 0.30 7.25
N LYS A 151 5.73 1.54 7.75
CA LYS A 151 4.71 2.22 8.55
C LYS A 151 3.88 3.18 7.71
N GLU A 152 2.61 3.36 8.03
CA GLU A 152 1.78 4.38 7.38
C GLU A 152 2.22 5.78 7.84
N VAL A 153 2.57 6.65 6.90
CA VAL A 153 2.84 8.06 7.17
C VAL A 153 1.50 8.77 7.27
N LYS A 154 1.01 8.91 8.51
CA LYS A 154 -0.12 9.78 8.80
C LYS A 154 0.30 11.22 8.56
N GLU A 155 -0.40 11.91 7.67
CA GLU A 155 -0.30 13.37 7.62
C GLU A 155 -0.79 13.92 8.96
N GLU A 156 0.04 14.71 9.64
CA GLU A 156 -0.47 15.50 10.75
C GLU A 156 -1.54 16.45 10.18
N PRO A 157 -2.76 16.48 10.76
CA PRO A 157 -3.77 17.40 10.29
C PRO A 157 -3.21 18.82 10.42
N ALA A 158 -3.02 19.49 9.29
CA ALA A 158 -2.56 20.87 9.28
C ALA A 158 -3.48 21.67 10.20
N GLN A 159 -2.92 22.24 11.28
CA GLN A 159 -3.73 22.99 12.23
C GLN A 159 -4.51 24.07 11.47
N PRO A 160 -5.83 24.20 11.68
CA PRO A 160 -6.63 25.16 10.94
C PRO A 160 -6.07 26.56 11.19
N LYS A 161 -6.04 27.37 10.13
CA LYS A 161 -5.51 28.72 10.17
C LYS A 161 -6.61 29.74 9.87
N GLY A 162 -6.63 30.80 10.66
CA GLY A 162 -7.53 31.94 10.53
C GLY A 162 -6.90 33.11 9.78
N ASN A 163 -7.76 33.98 9.27
CA ASN A 163 -7.41 35.32 8.81
C ASN A 163 -8.43 36.30 9.44
N VAL A 164 -7.98 37.49 9.81
CA VAL A 164 -8.84 38.56 10.34
C VAL A 164 -8.83 39.72 9.35
N TYR A 165 -10.03 40.16 8.95
CA TYR A 165 -10.22 41.25 7.99
C TYR A 165 -11.06 42.36 8.60
N VAL A 166 -10.65 43.61 8.37
CA VAL A 166 -11.41 44.79 8.77
C VAL A 166 -12.09 45.37 7.53
N HIS A 167 -13.41 45.46 7.59
CA HIS A 167 -14.25 46.04 6.55
C HIS A 167 -14.79 47.40 7.01
N TYR A 168 -14.64 48.42 6.18
CA TYR A 168 -15.15 49.76 6.45
C TYR A 168 -16.42 50.00 5.64
N VAL A 169 -17.55 50.03 6.32
CA VAL A 169 -18.87 50.33 5.75
C VAL A 169 -19.53 51.49 6.47
N ASP A 170 -20.45 52.18 5.79
CA ASP A 170 -21.35 53.13 6.43
C ASP A 170 -22.53 52.43 7.15
N THR A 171 -23.45 53.22 7.70
CA THR A 171 -24.65 52.72 8.42
C THR A 171 -25.67 52.02 7.53
N GLU A 172 -25.57 52.15 6.20
CA GLU A 172 -26.42 51.47 5.22
C GLU A 172 -25.75 50.19 4.68
N GLY A 173 -24.46 49.97 4.99
CA GLY A 173 -23.67 48.83 4.56
C GLY A 173 -22.83 49.09 3.31
N ASN A 174 -22.79 50.31 2.77
CA ASN A 174 -21.97 50.64 1.61
C ASN A 174 -20.49 50.71 2.00
N LYS A 175 -19.59 50.17 1.17
CA LYS A 175 -18.15 50.20 1.40
C LYS A 175 -17.59 51.63 1.26
N ILE A 176 -16.98 52.16 2.31
CA ILE A 176 -16.43 53.53 2.36
C ILE A 176 -14.89 53.59 2.25
N LYS A 177 -14.19 52.48 2.46
CA LYS A 177 -12.73 52.36 2.31
C LYS A 177 -12.37 50.92 1.93
N GLU A 178 -11.21 50.73 1.31
CA GLU A 178 -10.66 49.40 1.06
C GLU A 178 -10.48 48.59 2.35
N SER A 179 -10.87 47.31 2.29
CA SER A 179 -10.71 46.36 3.40
C SER A 179 -9.23 46.12 3.67
N VAL A 180 -8.86 45.98 4.94
CA VAL A 180 -7.48 45.67 5.34
C VAL A 180 -7.42 44.29 6.01
N THR A 181 -6.26 43.65 5.92
CA THR A 181 -5.97 42.41 6.63
C THR A 181 -5.29 42.78 7.94
N ASP A 182 -5.85 42.31 9.04
CA ASP A 182 -5.34 42.51 10.40
C ASP A 182 -4.40 41.36 10.76
N GLU A 183 -4.88 40.13 10.59
CA GLU A 183 -4.12 38.91 10.78
C GLU A 183 -4.20 37.98 9.56
N LYS A 184 -3.10 37.28 9.26
CA LYS A 184 -3.03 36.30 8.17
C LYS A 184 -2.38 34.98 8.59
N ASP A 185 -3.00 33.88 8.18
CA ASP A 185 -2.54 32.49 8.36
C ASP A 185 -2.13 32.15 9.80
N GLN A 186 -2.82 32.76 10.78
CA GLN A 186 -2.56 32.56 12.22
C GLN A 186 -3.23 31.28 12.73
N PRO A 187 -2.74 30.67 13.82
CA PRO A 187 -3.46 29.59 14.50
C PRO A 187 -4.89 30.02 14.87
N VAL A 188 -5.84 29.11 14.77
CA VAL A 188 -7.17 29.29 15.39
C VAL A 188 -7.01 29.37 16.92
N ASP A 189 -7.95 30.04 17.59
CA ASP A 189 -7.95 30.36 19.03
C ASP A 189 -6.84 31.32 19.51
N LYS A 190 -6.16 32.00 18.58
CA LYS A 190 -5.30 33.15 18.89
C LYS A 190 -6.17 34.42 19.08
N ASP A 191 -5.93 35.16 20.16
CA ASP A 191 -6.51 36.49 20.36
C ASP A 191 -6.00 37.51 19.32
N TYR A 192 -6.89 38.39 18.85
CA TYR A 192 -6.61 39.45 17.88
C TYR A 192 -7.29 40.78 18.31
N ASP A 193 -6.72 41.93 17.93
CA ASP A 193 -7.30 43.25 18.22
C ASP A 193 -7.18 44.25 17.06
N THR A 194 -8.24 44.30 16.25
CA THR A 194 -8.38 45.22 15.10
C THR A 194 -8.41 46.71 15.47
N VAL A 195 -8.55 47.07 16.75
CA VAL A 195 -8.66 48.46 17.20
C VAL A 195 -7.32 49.19 17.20
N VAL A 196 -6.22 48.48 17.44
CA VAL A 196 -4.89 49.07 17.60
C VAL A 196 -4.37 49.62 16.28
N ASP A 197 -4.38 48.79 15.23
CA ASP A 197 -3.68 49.09 13.97
C ASP A 197 -4.61 49.60 12.87
N ASN A 198 -5.90 49.23 12.89
CA ASN A 198 -6.80 49.39 11.74
C ASN A 198 -8.05 50.27 12.01
N ARG A 199 -8.17 50.91 13.17
CA ARG A 199 -9.25 51.88 13.45
C ARG A 199 -9.01 53.22 12.71
N PRO A 200 -10.01 53.80 12.02
CA PRO A 200 -9.89 55.14 11.43
C PRO A 200 -9.71 56.23 12.51
N GLN A 201 -8.93 57.26 12.21
CA GLN A 201 -8.77 58.47 13.03
C GLN A 201 -9.65 59.61 12.52
#